data_AF-A0AAU9R2Z8-F1
#
_entry.id   AF-A0AAU9R2Z8-F1
#
_cell.length_a   1.000
_cell.length_b   1.000
_cell.length_c   1.000
_cell.angle_alpha   90.00
_cell.angle_beta   90.00
_cell.angle_gamma   90.00
#
_symmetry.space_group_name_H-M   'P 1'
#
loop_
_entity.id
_entity.type
_entity.pdbx_description
1 polymer ?
#
loop_
_entity_poly.entity_id
_entity_poly.type
_entity_poly.pdbx_seq_one_letter_code
_entity_poly.pdbx_strand_id
1 'polypeptide(L)' 'MTEKNNFESQLKELQEIVGQLENGQLSLEESLAQFQTGVKLSRELKQELTKAENTVAKLIESDGSEKELDPTDASAPKE' A
#
# COMPACT_ATOMS: atom_id res chain seq x y z
N MET A 1 -18.20 -5.31 2.96
CA MET A 1 -17.33 -5.20 4.16
C MET A 1 -15.94 -5.65 3.74
N THR A 2 -15.15 -4.87 3.00
CA THR A 2 -13.91 -5.45 2.44
C THR A 2 -12.76 -4.52 2.07
N GLU A 3 -12.77 -3.21 2.38
CA GLU A 3 -11.63 -2.37 1.96
C GLU A 3 -10.57 -2.14 3.04
N LYS A 4 -10.93 -2.24 4.32
CA LYS A 4 -9.99 -1.97 5.43
C LYS A 4 -8.97 -3.08 5.66
N ASN A 5 -9.18 -4.26 5.08
CA ASN A 5 -8.36 -5.45 5.35
C ASN A 5 -7.24 -5.70 4.33
N ASN A 6 -7.11 -4.92 3.24
CA ASN A 6 -6.09 -5.22 2.23
C ASN A 6 -4.73 -4.60 2.59
N PHE A 7 -4.64 -3.26 2.68
CA PHE A 7 -3.39 -2.56 2.98
C PHE A 7 -2.78 -2.97 4.33
N GLU A 8 -3.58 -2.97 5.41
CA GLU A 8 -3.09 -3.32 6.76
C GLU A 8 -2.58 -4.77 6.82
N SER A 9 -3.25 -5.69 6.12
CA SER A 9 -2.82 -7.10 6.07
C SER A 9 -1.54 -7.27 5.24
N GLN A 10 -1.46 -6.62 4.08
CA GLN A 10 -0.25 -6.63 3.24
C GLN A 10 0.94 -5.98 3.95
N LEU A 11 0.70 -4.90 4.71
CA LEU A 11 1.74 -4.27 5.52
C LEU A 11 2.23 -5.22 6.63
N LYS A 12 1.29 -5.93 7.28
CA LYS A 12 1.64 -6.93 8.29
C LYS A 12 2.44 -8.08 7.70
N GLU A 13 2.04 -8.59 6.54
CA GLU A 13 2.78 -9.64 5.82
C GLU A 13 4.20 -9.16 5.47
N LEU A 14 4.37 -7.91 5.00
CA LEU A 14 5.69 -7.34 4.74
C LEU A 14 6.56 -7.31 6.02
N GLN A 15 5.97 -6.93 7.15
CA GLN A 15 6.68 -6.92 8.44
C GLN A 15 7.13 -8.32 8.86
N GLU A 16 6.28 -9.34 8.66
CA GLU A 16 6.62 -10.74 8.94
C GLU A 16 7.77 -11.22 8.05
N ILE A 17 7.74 -10.90 6.76
CA ILE A 17 8.82 -11.23 5.80
C ILE A 17 10.14 -10.59 6.26
N VAL A 18 10.13 -9.30 6.61
CA VAL A 18 11.33 -8.61 7.09
C VAL A 18 11.86 -9.27 8.37
N GLY A 19 10.99 -9.56 9.33
CA GLY A 19 11.38 -10.23 10.57
C GLY A 19 12.00 -11.61 10.34
N GLN A 20 11.49 -12.38 9.38
CA GLN A 20 12.08 -13.68 9.01
C GLN A 20 13.47 -13.53 8.37
N LEU A 21 13.64 -12.53 7.49
CA LEU A 21 14.93 -12.25 6.86
C LEU A 21 15.97 -11.77 7.88
N GLU A 22 15.58 -10.93 8.84
CA GLU A 22 16.47 -10.42 9.89
C GLU A 22 16.89 -11.50 10.90
N ASN A 23 16.04 -12.49 11.14
CA ASN A 23 16.35 -13.59 12.05
C ASN A 23 17.45 -14.53 11.49
N GLY A 24 17.60 -14.59 10.17
CA GLY A 24 18.69 -15.35 9.52
C GLY A 24 18.57 -16.88 9.66
N GLN A 25 17.39 -17.38 10.02
CA GLN A 25 17.10 -18.82 10.13
C GLN A 25 16.71 -19.47 8.80
N LEU A 26 16.49 -18.67 7.76
CA LEU A 26 16.12 -19.14 6.43
C LEU A 26 17.35 -19.63 5.66
N SER A 27 17.16 -20.66 4.83
CA SER A 27 18.17 -21.00 3.82
C SER A 27 18.34 -19.88 2.80
N LEU A 28 19.41 -19.92 2.00
CA LEU A 28 19.66 -18.94 0.95
C LEU A 28 18.51 -18.87 -0.06
N GLU A 29 17.96 -20.02 -0.46
CA GLU A 29 16.87 -20.10 -1.44
C GLU A 29 15.57 -19.50 -0.87
N GLU A 30 15.23 -19.84 0.37
CA GLU A 30 14.09 -19.25 1.08
C GLU A 30 14.26 -17.74 1.28
N SER A 31 15.45 -17.29 1.65
CA SER A 31 15.77 -15.87 1.82
C SER A 31 15.58 -15.10 0.52
N LEU A 32 16.01 -15.66 -0.61
CA LEU A 32 15.82 -15.05 -1.93
C LEU A 32 14.34 -14.99 -2.32
N ALA A 33 13.58 -16.06 -2.05
CA ALA A 33 12.14 -16.08 -2.30
C ALA A 33 11.41 -15.03 -1.45
N GLN A 34 11.67 -14.98 -0.14
CA GLN A 34 11.09 -14.01 0.78
C GLN A 34 11.45 -12.58 0.41
N PHE A 35 12.70 -12.33 0.00
CA PHE A 35 13.13 -11.02 -0.47
C PHE A 35 12.35 -10.58 -1.73
N GLN A 36 12.17 -11.46 -2.72
CA GLN A 36 11.39 -11.14 -3.92
C GLN A 36 9.94 -10.78 -3.57
N THR A 37 9.31 -11.58 -2.69
CA THR A 37 7.95 -11.32 -2.20
C THR A 37 7.89 -9.97 -1.49
N GLY A 38 8.80 -9.69 -0.56
CA GLY A 38 8.86 -8.43 0.18
C GLY A 38 9.03 -7.21 -0.72
N VAL A 39 9.89 -7.30 -1.75
CA VAL A 39 10.07 -6.23 -2.74
C VAL A 39 8.80 -5.97 -3.54
N LYS A 40 8.10 -7.03 -3.97
CA LYS A 40 6.82 -6.90 -4.68
C LYS A 40 5.77 -6.22 -3.80
N LEU A 41 5.61 -6.70 -2.58
CA LEU A 41 4.63 -6.21 -1.62
C LEU A 41 4.89 -4.74 -1.24
N SER A 42 6.16 -4.39 -1.02
CA SER A 42 6.58 -3.00 -0.77
C SER A 42 6.21 -2.05 -1.91
N ARG A 43 6.36 -2.49 -3.17
CA ARG A 43 5.98 -1.69 -4.34
C ARG A 43 4.46 -1.49 -4.42
N GLU A 44 3.68 -2.54 -4.15
CA GLU A 44 2.22 -2.48 -4.15
C GLU A 44 1.70 -1.52 -3.08
N LEU A 45 2.18 -1.66 -1.83
CA LEU A 45 1.84 -0.75 -0.73
C LEU A 45 2.19 0.71 -1.05
N LYS A 46 3.37 0.95 -1.64
CA LYS A 46 3.77 2.30 -2.06
C LYS A 46 2.83 2.87 -3.13
N GLN A 47 2.42 2.07 -4.10
CA GLN A 47 1.47 2.51 -5.13
C GLN A 47 0.11 2.85 -4.53
N GLU A 48 -0.37 2.07 -3.57
CA GLU A 48 -1.63 2.34 -2.89
C GLU A 48 -1.57 3.63 -2.06
N LEU A 49 -0.51 3.82 -1.27
CA LEU A 49 -0.27 5.08 -0.56
C LEU A 49 -0.22 6.27 -1.52
N THR A 50 0.51 6.15 -2.63
CA THR A 50 0.61 7.21 -3.63
C THR A 50 -0.76 7.54 -4.23
N LYS A 51 -1.62 6.54 -4.46
CA LYS A 51 -3.00 6.78 -4.93
C LYS A 51 -3.82 7.53 -3.88
N ALA A 52 -3.73 7.13 -2.61
CA ALA A 52 -4.41 7.81 -1.51
C ALA A 52 -3.95 9.27 -1.38
N GLU A 53 -2.64 9.51 -1.40
CA GLU A 53 -2.04 10.85 -1.37
C GLU A 53 -2.54 11.73 -2.53
N ASN A 54 -2.60 11.19 -3.75
CA ASN A 54 -3.11 11.91 -4.90
C ASN A 54 -4.61 12.23 -4.78
N THR A 55 -5.41 11.31 -4.23
CA THR A 55 -6.83 11.56 -3.97
C THR A 55 -6.99 12.70 -2.98
N VAL A 56 -6.26 12.68 -1.87
CA VAL A 56 -6.27 13.78 -0.88
C VAL A 56 -5.79 15.09 -1.51
N ALA A 57 -4.71 15.08 -2.29
CA ALA A 57 -4.20 16.26 -2.97
C ALA A 57 -5.18 16.84 -4.00
N LYS A 58 -6.03 16.03 -4.62
CA LYS A 58 -7.11 16.53 -5.51
C LYS A 58 -8.28 17.17 -4.75
N LEU A 59 -8.44 16.81 -3.48
CA LEU A 59 -9.46 17.40 -2.61
C LEU A 59 -9.00 18.70 -1.96
N ILE A 60 -7.71 18.96 -1.93
CA ILE A 60 -7.16 20.19 -1.38
C ILE A 60 -6.69 21.06 -2.54
N GLU A 61 -7.39 22.17 -2.78
CA GLU A 61 -6.98 23.13 -3.80
C GLU A 61 -5.68 23.86 -3.37
N SER A 62 -5.02 24.51 -4.32
CA SER A 62 -3.70 25.14 -4.07
C SER A 62 -3.72 26.27 -3.04
N ASP A 63 -4.90 26.77 -2.67
CA ASP A 63 -5.11 27.78 -1.64
C ASP A 63 -5.48 27.18 -0.25
N GLY A 64 -5.50 25.86 -0.13
CA GLY A 64 -5.85 25.14 1.09
C GLY A 64 -7.35 24.95 1.32
N SER A 65 -8.20 25.32 0.35
CA SER A 65 -9.63 25.04 0.42
C SER A 65 -9.95 23.59 0.04
N GLU A 66 -10.95 23.02 0.71
CA GLU A 66 -11.41 21.64 0.46
C GLU A 66 -12.45 21.65 -0.67
N LYS A 67 -12.22 20.84 -1.71
CA LYS A 67 -13.17 20.60 -2.79
C LYS A 67 -14.13 19.49 -2.39
N GLU A 68 -15.42 19.75 -2.51
CA GLU A 68 -16.48 18.76 -2.25
C GLU A 68 -16.32 17.57 -3.21
N LEU A 69 -16.34 16.36 -2.65
CA LEU A 69 -16.30 15.11 -3.41
C LEU A 69 -17.59 14.98 -4.23
N ASP A 70 -17.52 15.23 -5.55
CA ASP A 70 -18.64 14.95 -6.44
C ASP A 70 -18.72 13.43 -6.72
N PRO A 71 -19.79 12.73 -6.28
CA PRO A 71 -19.91 11.28 -6.41
C PRO A 71 -20.10 10.81 -7.86
N THR A 72 -20.13 11.71 -8.85
CA THR A 72 -20.26 11.37 -10.28
C THR A 72 -18.96 11.52 -11.07
N ASP A 73 -17.87 12.05 -10.48
CA ASP A 73 -16.55 12.06 -11.12
C ASP A 73 -15.99 10.63 -11.15
N ALA A 74 -15.92 10.04 -12.34
CA ALA A 74 -15.49 8.67 -12.61
C ALA A 74 -14.01 8.37 -12.28
N SER A 75 -13.35 9.24 -11.51
CA SER A 75 -12.03 9.04 -10.91
C SER A 75 -12.08 8.37 -9.54
N ALA A 76 -13.27 8.11 -8.98
CA ALA A 76 -13.42 7.26 -7.81
C ALA A 76 -12.77 5.88 -8.10
N PRO A 77 -11.89 5.37 -7.22
CA PRO A 77 -11.45 3.98 -7.35
C PRO A 77 -12.72 3.14 -7.29
N LYS A 78 -13.03 2.45 -8.39
CA LYS A 78 -14.06 1.42 -8.37
C LYS A 78 -13.63 0.40 -7.33
N GLU A 79 -14.58 0.08 -6.44
CA GLU A 79 -14.54 -1.03 -5.47
C GLU A 79 -13.89 -2.30 -6.03
#